data_AF-A0A0C9TKS4-F1
#
_entry.id   AF-A0A0C9TKS4-F1
#
_cell.length_a   1.000
_cell.length_b   1.000
_cell.length_c   1.000
_cell.angle_alpha   90.00
_cell.angle_beta   90.00
_cell.angle_gamma   90.00
#
_symmetry.space_group_name_H-M   'P 1'
#
loop_
_entity.id
_entity.type
_entity.pdbx_description
1 polymer ?
#
loop_
_entity_poly.entity_id
_entity_poly.type
_entity_poly.pdbx_seq_one_letter_code
_entity_poly.pdbx_strand_id
1 'polypeptide(L)'
;MTCACGAHICWKCMGVFGRDDIYPHMRNSHGDIYDVPEIPPAPVQIAPGVQARIAQNFEEAAHALAHALALANEQRIEQRRHREMERRRREEFQRVVDARQEELRRTEGRRGCILM
;
A
#
# COMPACT_ATOMS: atom_id res chain seq x y z
N MET A 1 3.05 7.43 -45.25
CA MET A 1 4.33 6.80 -45.64
C MET A 1 4.28 6.58 -47.14
N THR A 2 4.89 7.49 -47.91
CA THR A 2 4.77 7.54 -49.37
C THR A 2 6.13 7.26 -49.97
N CYS A 3 6.29 6.16 -50.71
CA CYS A 3 7.51 5.90 -51.46
C CYS A 3 7.78 7.08 -52.41
N ALA A 4 9.05 7.49 -52.55
CA ALA A 4 9.45 8.50 -53.54
C ALA A 4 9.08 8.08 -54.98
N CYS A 5 8.90 6.78 -55.20
CA CYS A 5 8.46 6.17 -56.45
C CYS A 5 6.96 6.28 -56.74
N GLY A 6 6.15 6.77 -55.80
CA GLY A 6 4.68 6.89 -55.96
C GLY A 6 3.90 5.58 -55.86
N ALA A 7 4.58 4.44 -55.71
CA ALA A 7 3.96 3.13 -55.52
C ALA A 7 3.44 2.93 -54.09
N HIS A 8 2.28 2.30 -53.99
CA HIS A 8 1.58 1.94 -52.75
C HIS A 8 1.24 0.45 -52.80
N ILE A 9 1.29 -0.22 -51.65
CA ILE A 9 1.01 -1.67 -51.56
C ILE A 9 -0.32 -1.89 -50.87
N CYS A 10 -1.15 -2.77 -51.41
CA CYS A 10 -2.30 -3.30 -50.68
C CYS A 10 -1.85 -4.47 -49.81
N TRP A 11 -1.95 -4.35 -48.49
CA TRP A 11 -1.52 -5.40 -47.56
C TRP A 11 -2.41 -6.66 -47.56
N LYS A 12 -3.65 -6.56 -48.07
CA LYS A 12 -4.58 -7.70 -48.16
C LYS A 12 -4.29 -8.59 -49.37
N CYS A 13 -4.00 -7.98 -50.54
CA CYS A 13 -3.69 -8.70 -51.78
C CYS A 13 -2.19 -8.79 -52.10
N MET A 14 -1.35 -8.10 -51.33
CA MET A 14 0.09 -7.93 -51.58
C MET A 14 0.43 -7.34 -52.97
N GLY A 15 -0.51 -6.65 -53.61
CA GLY A 15 -0.34 -6.01 -54.91
C GLY A 15 0.26 -4.61 -54.82
N VAL A 16 0.92 -4.16 -55.90
CA VAL A 16 1.51 -2.83 -56.04
C VAL A 16 0.61 -1.95 -56.92
N PHE A 17 0.27 -0.77 -56.43
CA PHE A 17 -0.67 0.17 -57.03
C PHE A 17 -0.09 1.59 -57.09
N GLY A 18 -0.57 2.41 -58.01
CA GLY A 18 -0.31 3.84 -58.01
C GLY A 18 -0.98 4.56 -56.84
N ARG A 19 -0.57 5.80 -56.57
CA ARG A 19 -1.18 6.66 -55.53
C ARG A 19 -2.68 6.85 -55.75
N ASP A 20 -3.10 7.01 -57.00
CA ASP A 20 -4.49 7.30 -57.33
C ASP A 20 -5.35 6.01 -57.38
N ASP A 21 -4.71 4.84 -57.47
CA ASP A 21 -5.38 3.56 -57.66
C ASP A 21 -5.54 2.76 -56.36
N ILE A 22 -4.65 2.97 -55.37
CA ILE A 22 -4.66 2.17 -54.14
C ILE A 22 -5.95 2.35 -53.34
N TYR A 23 -6.45 3.59 -53.21
CA TYR A 23 -7.66 3.86 -52.43
C TYR A 23 -8.94 3.37 -53.12
N PRO A 24 -9.15 3.58 -54.44
CA PRO A 24 -10.22 2.93 -55.18
C PRO A 24 -10.15 1.39 -55.11
N HIS A 25 -8.96 0.80 -55.24
CA HIS A 25 -8.78 -0.65 -55.10
C HIS A 25 -9.18 -1.14 -53.71
N MET A 26 -8.69 -0.51 -52.64
CA MET A 26 -9.05 -0.89 -51.28
C MET A 26 -10.57 -0.79 -51.06
N ARG A 27 -11.21 0.27 -51.54
CA ARG A 27 -12.65 0.47 -51.41
C ARG A 27 -13.48 -0.59 -52.14
N ASN A 28 -13.13 -0.85 -53.40
CA ASN A 28 -13.92 -1.74 -54.26
C ASN A 28 -13.65 -3.22 -54.01
N SER A 29 -12.39 -3.58 -53.71
CA SER A 29 -11.97 -4.97 -53.53
C SER A 29 -12.05 -5.45 -52.08
N HIS A 30 -12.02 -4.55 -51.10
CA HIS A 30 -11.91 -4.91 -49.68
C HIS A 30 -12.90 -4.22 -48.74
N GLY A 31 -13.87 -3.46 -49.26
CA GLY A 31 -14.83 -2.71 -48.46
C GLY A 31 -14.24 -1.43 -47.87
N ASP A 32 -14.64 -1.01 -46.67
CA ASP A 32 -14.05 0.16 -46.01
C ASP A 32 -12.70 -0.17 -45.36
N ILE A 33 -11.81 0.82 -45.23
CA ILE A 33 -10.53 0.68 -44.51
C ILE A 33 -10.72 0.44 -43.00
N TYR A 34 -11.95 0.63 -42.52
CA TYR A 34 -12.36 0.47 -41.12
C TYR A 34 -13.15 -0.82 -40.85
N ASP A 35 -13.24 -1.75 -41.80
CA ASP A 35 -13.77 -3.11 -41.58
C ASP A 35 -12.78 -3.94 -40.75
N VAL A 36 -12.54 -3.50 -39.52
CA VAL A 36 -12.01 -4.34 -38.46
C VAL A 36 -13.23 -5.06 -37.91
N PRO A 37 -13.36 -6.39 -38.10
CA PRO A 37 -14.42 -7.11 -37.42
C PRO A 37 -14.32 -6.80 -35.93
N GLU A 38 -15.44 -6.48 -35.27
CA GLU A 38 -15.50 -6.43 -33.82
C GLU A 38 -15.07 -7.82 -33.32
N ILE A 39 -13.78 -7.98 -33.02
CA ILE A 39 -13.28 -9.21 -32.41
C ILE A 39 -13.66 -9.07 -30.93
N PRO A 40 -14.63 -9.83 -30.42
CA PRO A 40 -14.88 -9.83 -28.99
C PRO A 40 -13.57 -10.19 -28.29
N PRO A 41 -13.21 -9.49 -27.19
CA PRO A 41 -11.96 -9.78 -26.50
C PRO A 41 -11.95 -11.25 -26.15
N ALA A 42 -10.93 -11.97 -26.65
CA ALA A 42 -10.78 -13.38 -26.36
C ALA A 42 -10.69 -13.55 -24.83
N PRO A 43 -11.36 -14.57 -24.25
CA PRO A 43 -11.27 -14.81 -22.82
C PRO A 43 -9.80 -14.99 -22.44
N VAL A 44 -9.32 -14.13 -21.54
CA VAL A 44 -7.94 -14.19 -21.03
C VAL A 44 -7.78 -15.49 -20.26
N GLN A 45 -7.06 -16.45 -20.84
CA GLN A 45 -6.71 -17.68 -20.16
C GLN A 45 -5.44 -17.45 -19.33
N ILE A 46 -5.63 -17.26 -18.02
CA ILE A 46 -4.52 -17.20 -17.07
C ILE A 46 -4.04 -18.65 -16.85
N ALA A 47 -2.76 -18.89 -17.07
CA ALA A 47 -2.17 -20.21 -16.83
C ALA A 47 -2.39 -20.63 -15.36
N PRO A 48 -2.77 -21.88 -15.06
CA PRO A 48 -3.06 -22.33 -13.69
C PRO A 48 -1.93 -22.04 -12.69
N GLY A 49 -0.66 -22.13 -13.13
CA GLY A 49 0.50 -21.82 -12.29
C GLY A 49 0.62 -20.34 -11.93
N VAL A 50 0.13 -19.42 -12.78
CA VAL A 50 0.06 -17.99 -12.46
C VAL A 50 -1.06 -17.75 -11.45
N GLN A 51 -2.21 -18.38 -11.62
CA GLN A 51 -3.33 -18.28 -10.68
C GLN A 51 -2.95 -18.76 -9.27
N ALA A 52 -2.25 -19.89 -9.18
CA ALA A 52 -1.80 -20.45 -7.90
C ALA A 52 -0.80 -19.53 -7.19
N ARG A 53 0.16 -18.94 -7.92
CA ARG A 53 1.12 -17.98 -7.36
C ARG A 53 0.43 -16.72 -6.84
N ILE A 54 -0.55 -16.22 -7.58
CA ILE A 54 -1.34 -15.05 -7.14
C ILE A 54 -2.04 -15.36 -5.81
N ALA A 55 -2.69 -16.52 -5.69
CA ALA A 55 -3.35 -16.93 -4.44
C ALA A 55 -2.35 -17.04 -3.27
N GLN A 56 -1.20 -17.70 -3.49
CA GLN A 56 -0.14 -17.84 -2.48
C GLN A 56 0.37 -16.48 -2.00
N ASN A 57 0.64 -15.54 -2.91
CA ASN A 57 1.10 -14.20 -2.55
C ASN A 57 0.09 -13.46 -1.66
N PHE A 58 -1.21 -13.63 -1.90
CA PHE A 58 -2.24 -13.03 -1.07
C PHE A 58 -2.30 -13.65 0.33
N GLU A 59 -2.19 -14.97 0.43
CA GLU A 59 -2.16 -15.68 1.72
C GLU A 59 -0.93 -15.25 2.54
N GLU A 60 0.24 -15.21 1.92
CA GLU A 60 1.48 -14.73 2.54
C GLU A 60 1.36 -13.28 3.01
N ALA A 61 0.81 -12.40 2.18
CA ALA A 61 0.59 -10.99 2.55
C ALA A 61 -0.40 -10.85 3.72
N ALA A 62 -1.47 -11.65 3.74
CA ALA A 62 -2.44 -11.65 4.83
C ALA A 62 -1.80 -12.11 6.14
N HIS A 63 -1.00 -13.18 6.11
CA HIS A 63 -0.26 -13.67 7.27
C HIS A 63 0.76 -12.65 7.78
N ALA A 64 1.53 -12.03 6.87
CA ALA A 64 2.51 -11.01 7.22
C ALA A 64 1.85 -9.80 7.89
N LEU A 65 0.70 -9.35 7.37
CA LEU A 65 -0.07 -8.26 7.96
C LEU A 65 -0.59 -8.62 9.35
N ALA A 66 -1.18 -9.81 9.51
CA ALA A 66 -1.69 -10.28 10.80
C ALA A 66 -0.59 -10.31 11.87
N HIS A 67 0.60 -10.81 11.51
CA HIS A 67 1.75 -10.84 12.41
C HIS A 67 2.24 -9.43 12.77
N ALA A 68 2.35 -8.53 11.79
CA ALA A 68 2.74 -7.14 12.03
C ALA A 68 1.77 -6.41 12.99
N LEU A 69 0.47 -6.64 12.83
CA LEU A 69 -0.55 -6.09 13.72
C LEU A 69 -0.46 -6.67 15.14
N ALA A 70 -0.19 -7.96 15.29
CA ALA A 70 0.00 -8.61 16.59
C ALA A 70 1.19 -7.98 17.34
N LEU A 71 2.35 -7.86 16.69
CA LEU A 71 3.53 -7.22 17.26
C LEU A 71 3.27 -5.76 17.64
N ALA A 72 2.60 -5.00 16.77
CA ALA A 72 2.27 -3.61 17.06
C ALA A 72 1.34 -3.49 18.28
N ASN A 73 0.39 -4.40 18.44
CA ASN A 73 -0.49 -4.44 19.61
C ASN A 73 0.28 -4.80 20.89
N GLU A 74 1.15 -5.81 20.85
CA GLU A 74 2.00 -6.19 21.98
C GLU A 74 2.88 -5.03 22.43
N GLN A 75 3.56 -4.36 21.50
CA GLN A 75 4.37 -3.17 21.79
C GLN A 75 3.54 -2.07 22.44
N ARG A 76 2.31 -1.83 21.97
CA ARG A 76 1.41 -0.83 22.58
C ARG A 76 1.00 -1.22 24.00
N ILE A 77 0.75 -2.51 24.25
CA ILE A 77 0.43 -3.01 25.59
C ILE A 77 1.64 -2.84 26.52
N GLU A 78 2.83 -3.21 26.08
CA GLU A 78 4.07 -3.05 26.85
C GLU A 78 4.36 -1.59 27.15
N GLN A 79 4.23 -0.69 26.17
CA GLN A 79 4.39 0.74 26.38
C GLN A 79 3.40 1.28 27.42
N ARG A 80 2.15 0.83 27.40
CA ARG A 80 1.16 1.19 28.42
C ARG A 80 1.58 0.69 29.80
N ARG A 81 2.00 -0.57 29.91
CA ARG A 81 2.49 -1.17 31.18
C ARG A 81 3.70 -0.41 31.72
N HIS A 82 4.66 -0.08 30.87
CA HIS A 82 5.86 0.68 31.25
C HIS A 82 5.49 2.09 31.75
N ARG A 83 4.62 2.80 31.03
CA ARG A 83 4.15 4.13 31.45
C ARG A 83 3.40 4.08 32.78
N GLU A 84 2.58 3.06 32.99
CA GLU A 84 1.87 2.90 34.26
C GLU A 84 2.83 2.59 35.41
N MET A 85 3.81 1.71 35.19
CA MET A 85 4.83 1.38 36.17
C MET A 85 5.65 2.61 36.57
N GLU A 86 6.11 3.40 35.60
CA GLU A 86 6.81 4.66 35.83
C GLU A 86 5.95 5.66 36.60
N ARG A 87 4.65 5.75 36.28
CA ARG A 87 3.70 6.61 37.01
C ARG A 87 3.59 6.18 38.47
N ARG A 88 3.39 4.88 38.74
CA ARG A 88 3.31 4.34 40.11
C ARG A 88 4.59 4.61 40.89
N ARG A 89 5.75 4.43 40.26
CA ARG A 89 7.06 4.69 40.88
C ARG A 89 7.23 6.16 41.26
N ARG A 90 6.80 7.08 40.39
CA ARG A 90 6.81 8.53 40.69
C ARG A 90 5.84 8.88 41.83
N GLU A 91 4.63 8.34 41.80
CA GLU A 91 3.64 8.55 42.87
C GLU A 91 4.15 8.01 44.21
N GLU A 92 4.76 6.84 44.23
CA GLU A 92 5.34 6.24 45.44
C GLU A 92 6.51 7.08 45.97
N PHE A 93 7.44 7.48 45.09
CA PHE A 93 8.54 8.36 45.48
C PHE A 93 8.03 9.68 46.06
N GLN A 94 7.02 10.30 45.43
CA GLN A 94 6.42 11.53 45.92
C GLN A 94 5.78 11.34 47.30
N ARG A 95 5.06 10.24 47.54
CA ARG A 95 4.47 9.93 48.86
C ARG A 95 5.54 9.84 49.95
N VAL A 96 6.68 9.22 49.66
CA VAL A 96 7.80 9.12 50.60
C VAL A 96 8.38 10.50 50.91
N VAL A 97 8.56 11.34 49.88
CA VAL A 97 9.05 12.72 50.04
C VAL A 97 8.07 13.55 50.88
N ASP A 98 6.78 13.48 50.59
CA ASP A 98 5.75 14.23 51.31
C ASP A 98 5.66 13.79 52.78
N ALA A 99 5.71 12.48 53.05
CA ALA A 99 5.73 11.95 54.41
C ALA A 99 6.95 12.44 55.20
N ARG A 100 8.13 12.48 54.57
CA ARG A 100 9.36 12.98 55.20
C ARG A 100 9.28 14.48 55.49
N GLN A 101 8.71 15.27 54.58
CA GLN A 101 8.50 16.71 54.80
C GLN A 101 7.52 16.98 55.94
N GLU A 102 6.42 16.21 56.02
CA GLU A 102 5.43 16.34 57.10
C GLU A 102 6.05 15.98 58.46
N GLU A 103 6.88 14.94 58.52
CA GLU A 103 7.60 14.59 59.75
C GLU A 103 8.54 15.73 60.20
N LEU A 104 9.30 16.31 59.27
CA LEU A 104 10.15 17.48 59.56
C LEU A 104 9.33 18.64 60.09
N ARG A 105 8.22 19.01 59.41
CA ARG A 105 7.29 20.06 59.87
C ARG A 105 6.76 19.80 61.28
N ARG A 106 6.40 18.55 61.61
CA ARG A 106 5.96 18.18 62.96
C ARG A 106 7.08 18.32 63.98
N THR A 107 8.31 17.92 63.65
CA THR A 107 9.44 18.06 64.57
C THR A 107 9.85 19.52 64.79
N GLU A 108 9.82 20.35 63.76
CA GLU A 108 10.09 21.79 63.85
C GLU A 108 9.00 22.51 64.63
N GLY A 109 7.71 22.22 64.36
CA GLY A 109 6.59 22.76 65.14
C GLY A 109 6.65 22.32 66.61
N ARG A 110 7.02 21.07 66.89
CA ARG A 110 7.19 20.56 68.26
C ARG A 110 8.38 21.21 68.98
N ARG A 111 9.50 21.48 68.28
CA ARG A 111 10.64 22.22 68.83
C ARG A 111 10.31 23.70 69.06
N GLY A 112 9.54 24.32 68.16
CA GLY A 112 9.06 25.69 68.30
C GLY A 112 8.15 25.89 69.52
N CYS A 113 7.31 24.90 69.86
CA CYS A 113 6.46 24.95 71.04
C CYS A 113 7.16 24.61 72.38
N ILE A 114 8.40 24.08 72.35
CA ILE A 114 9.18 23.76 73.57
C ILE A 114 10.14 24.92 73.94
N LEU A 115 10.37 25.86 73.03
CA LEU A 115 11.29 26.99 73.18
C LEU A 115 10.59 28.35 73.46
N MET A 116 9.27 28.36 73.65
CA MET A 116 8.51 29.50 74.24
C MET A 116 8.15 29.20 75.68
#